data_AF-A0A9D5LJZ9-F1
#
_entry.id   AF-A0A9D5LJZ9-F1
#
_cell.length_a   1.000
_cell.length_b   1.000
_cell.length_c   1.000
_cell.angle_alpha   90.00
_cell.angle_beta   90.00
_cell.angle_gamma   90.00
#
_symmetry.space_group_name_H-M   'P 1'
#
loop_
_entity.id
_entity.type
_entity.pdbx_description
1 polymer ?
#
loop_
_entity_poly.entity_id
_entity_poly.type
_entity_poly.pdbx_seq_one_letter_code
_entity_poly.pdbx_strand_id
1 'polypeptide(L)'
;METNFAPQDKAPIGFVNLKSRHLLPGQQYCIVRNRGNCMDSPKSPLRVEDGSYLLLRYIAADTKTLRNNIGSIVAVETIQFGLYTKHLTSVNASKRTISLTMYRPTEVTLTFRMDDIRRVYRVEKTFSPEEIKVHTTPIV
;
A
#
# COMPACT_ATOMS: atom_id res chain seq x y z
N MET A 1 -7.04 -6.02 -25.41
CA MET A 1 -7.45 -5.10 -24.33
C MET A 1 -6.20 -4.72 -23.56
N GLU A 2 -5.67 -3.53 -23.80
CA GLU A 2 -4.55 -3.00 -23.03
C GLU A 2 -5.09 -2.54 -21.67
N THR A 3 -4.78 -3.29 -20.61
CA THR A 3 -4.96 -2.81 -19.25
C THR A 3 -3.92 -1.74 -18.99
N ASN A 4 -4.29 -0.49 -19.22
CA ASN A 4 -3.49 0.70 -18.90
C ASN A 4 -3.32 0.83 -17.38
N PHE A 5 -2.41 0.05 -16.80
CA PHE A 5 -1.91 0.30 -15.46
C PHE A 5 -0.96 1.49 -15.54
N ALA A 6 -1.35 2.63 -14.98
CA ALA A 6 -0.44 3.77 -14.86
C ALA A 6 0.78 3.34 -14.03
N PRO A 7 2.02 3.45 -14.55
CA PRO A 7 3.21 3.23 -13.74
C PRO A 7 3.18 4.27 -12.62
N GLN A 8 2.98 3.84 -11.37
CA GLN A 8 3.02 4.76 -10.24
C GLN A 8 4.48 5.03 -9.87
N ASP A 9 4.77 6.31 -9.69
CA ASP A 9 6.07 6.89 -9.39
C ASP A 9 6.89 6.03 -8.42
N LYS A 10 8.20 5.91 -8.70
CA LYS A 10 9.18 5.35 -7.75
C LYS A 10 8.94 6.00 -6.39
N ALA A 11 8.54 5.22 -5.39
CA ALA A 11 8.17 5.74 -4.09
C ALA A 11 9.28 6.67 -3.57
N PRO A 12 9.02 7.97 -3.36
CA PRO A 12 10.01 8.83 -2.76
C PRO A 12 10.24 8.34 -1.33
N ILE A 13 11.48 7.95 -1.05
CA ILE A 13 11.96 7.60 0.28
C ILE A 13 12.13 8.92 1.04
N GLY A 14 11.01 9.54 1.42
CA GLY A 14 11.01 10.71 2.30
C GLY A 14 11.05 10.25 3.75
N PHE A 15 12.06 10.69 4.51
CA PHE A 15 12.07 10.55 5.96
C PHE A 15 10.94 11.39 6.53
N VAL A 16 10.01 10.73 7.23
CA VAL A 16 8.84 11.40 7.78
C VAL A 16 9.07 11.74 9.23
N ASN A 17 9.03 13.02 9.57
CA ASN A 17 9.03 13.48 10.96
C ASN A 17 7.61 13.45 11.55
N LEU A 18 6.97 12.27 11.54
CA LEU A 18 5.67 12.07 12.19
C LEU A 18 5.87 12.00 13.70
N LYS A 19 5.03 12.73 14.47
CA LYS A 19 5.05 12.65 15.94
C LYS A 19 4.95 11.18 16.38
N SER A 20 5.92 10.76 17.20
CA SER A 20 6.27 9.37 17.58
C SER A 20 5.11 8.40 17.88
N ARG A 21 3.93 8.87 18.29
CA ARG A 21 2.78 7.99 18.60
C ARG A 21 2.27 7.14 17.43
N HIS A 22 2.59 7.50 16.20
CA HIS A 22 2.18 6.73 15.00
C HIS A 22 3.28 5.81 14.46
N LEU A 23 4.48 5.88 15.03
CA LEU A 23 5.66 5.15 14.57
C LEU A 23 6.09 4.15 15.63
N LEU A 24 6.20 2.89 15.24
CA LEU A 24 6.77 1.83 16.05
C LEU A 24 8.31 1.93 15.98
N PRO A 25 9.03 1.89 17.12
CA PRO A 25 10.48 1.91 17.13
C PRO A 25 11.09 0.80 16.27
N GLY A 26 12.15 1.13 15.52
CA GLY A 26 12.89 0.16 14.68
C GLY A 26 12.17 -0.29 13.41
N GLN A 27 11.00 0.28 13.08
CA GLN A 27 10.29 -0.02 11.83
C GLN A 27 10.59 1.04 10.76
N GLN A 28 10.61 0.61 9.49
CA GLN A 28 10.79 1.52 8.36
C GLN A 28 9.43 2.02 7.86
N TYR A 29 9.34 3.34 7.67
CA TYR A 29 8.14 4.00 7.16
C TYR A 29 8.44 4.85 5.94
N CYS A 30 7.44 5.07 5.09
CA CYS A 30 7.45 6.10 4.06
C CYS A 30 6.07 6.72 3.91
N ILE A 31 6.02 7.91 3.30
CA ILE A 31 4.77 8.50 2.83
C ILE A 31 4.77 8.48 1.31
N VAL A 32 3.65 8.04 0.74
CA VAL A 32 3.41 8.13 -0.70
C VAL A 32 2.13 8.89 -0.96
N ARG A 33 2.10 9.65 -2.05
CA ARG A 33 0.86 10.22 -2.56
C ARG A 33 0.11 9.12 -3.30
N ASN A 34 -1.09 8.82 -2.84
CA ASN A 34 -1.96 7.87 -3.49
C ASN A 34 -2.47 8.47 -4.81
N ARG A 35 -2.32 7.74 -5.90
CA ARG A 35 -2.89 8.08 -7.22
C ARG A 35 -3.61 6.86 -7.76
N GLY A 36 -4.71 7.05 -8.47
CA GLY A 36 -5.43 5.94 -9.11
C GLY A 36 -6.07 4.99 -8.10
N ASN A 37 -6.87 5.51 -7.16
CA ASN A 37 -7.53 4.71 -6.13
C ASN A 37 -8.12 3.43 -6.66
N CYS A 38 -7.71 2.33 -6.06
CA CYS A 38 -8.31 1.03 -6.27
C CYS A 38 -9.19 0.64 -5.08
N MET A 39 -9.51 1.58 -4.19
CA MET A 39 -10.18 1.37 -2.91
C MET A 39 -11.31 2.38 -2.67
N ASP A 40 -11.75 3.06 -3.72
CA ASP A 40 -12.77 4.12 -3.67
C ASP A 40 -14.17 3.55 -3.98
N SER A 41 -14.63 2.68 -3.09
CA SER A 41 -15.94 2.05 -3.14
C SER A 41 -16.49 1.89 -1.74
N PRO A 42 -17.82 1.94 -1.53
CA PRO A 42 -18.44 1.64 -0.24
C PRO A 42 -18.11 0.24 0.30
N LYS A 43 -17.71 -0.70 -0.57
CA LYS A 43 -17.33 -2.06 -0.20
C LYS A 43 -15.88 -2.18 0.28
N SER A 44 -15.09 -1.13 0.12
CA SER A 44 -13.69 -1.14 0.55
C SER A 44 -13.61 -1.13 2.08
N PRO A 45 -12.81 -2.00 2.72
CA PRO A 45 -12.64 -1.99 4.18
C PRO A 45 -11.93 -0.72 4.69
N LEU A 46 -11.25 0.00 3.80
CA LEU A 46 -10.73 1.33 4.04
C LEU A 46 -10.87 2.14 2.75
N ARG A 47 -11.67 3.21 2.81
CA ARG A 47 -11.75 4.15 1.69
C ARG A 47 -10.47 4.96 1.66
N VAL A 48 -9.76 4.86 0.54
CA VAL A 48 -8.55 5.65 0.28
C VAL A 48 -8.89 6.56 -0.88
N GLU A 49 -8.94 7.87 -0.61
CA GLU A 49 -9.25 8.89 -1.61
C GLU A 49 -8.04 9.24 -2.49
N ASP A 50 -8.34 9.84 -3.64
CA ASP A 50 -7.36 10.02 -4.71
C ASP A 50 -6.63 11.31 -4.40
N GLY A 51 -5.30 11.27 -4.47
CA GLY A 51 -4.49 12.38 -4.01
C GLY A 51 -4.28 12.46 -2.49
N SER A 52 -4.89 11.58 -1.68
CA SER A 52 -4.53 11.41 -0.27
C SER A 52 -3.08 10.93 -0.12
N TYR A 53 -2.52 11.09 1.08
CA TYR A 53 -1.19 10.58 1.43
C TYR A 53 -1.31 9.35 2.33
N LEU A 54 -0.49 8.33 2.08
CA LEU A 54 -0.50 7.09 2.84
C LEU A 54 0.74 7.00 3.71
N LEU A 55 0.57 6.80 5.01
CA LEU A 55 1.64 6.29 5.87
C LEU A 55 1.77 4.79 5.63
N LEU A 56 2.91 4.41 5.07
CA LEU A 56 3.25 3.04 4.76
C LEU A 56 4.30 2.56 5.74
N ARG A 57 4.07 1.42 6.39
CA ARG A 57 5.07 0.71 7.18
C ARG A 57 5.56 -0.51 6.42
N TYR A 58 6.87 -0.64 6.27
CA TYR A 58 7.46 -1.82 5.65
C TYR A 58 7.09 -3.08 6.42
N ILE A 59 6.70 -4.12 5.70
CA ILE A 59 6.53 -5.48 6.23
C ILE A 59 7.26 -6.46 5.32
N ALA A 60 7.80 -7.52 5.90
CA ALA A 60 8.47 -8.56 5.12
C ALA A 60 7.49 -9.26 4.17
N ALA A 61 7.94 -9.56 2.96
CA ALA A 61 7.17 -10.27 1.93
C ALA A 61 7.20 -11.80 2.11
N ASP A 62 7.27 -12.27 3.35
CA ASP A 62 7.25 -13.69 3.67
C ASP A 62 5.83 -14.18 4.01
N THR A 63 5.62 -15.48 3.89
CA THR A 63 4.29 -16.10 4.10
C THR A 63 3.71 -15.84 5.49
N LYS A 64 4.52 -15.86 6.55
CA LYS A 64 4.04 -15.69 7.93
C LYS A 64 3.59 -14.26 8.14
N THR A 65 4.43 -13.30 7.75
CA THR A 65 4.12 -11.87 7.85
C THR A 65 2.88 -11.53 7.04
N LEU A 66 2.78 -12.01 5.79
CA LEU A 66 1.63 -11.72 4.94
C LEU A 66 0.33 -12.32 5.48
N ARG A 67 0.36 -13.55 6.02
CA ARG A 67 -0.82 -14.17 6.66
C ARG A 67 -1.33 -13.35 7.83
N ASN A 68 -0.44 -12.82 8.66
CA ASN A 68 -0.81 -11.97 9.80
C ASN A 68 -1.39 -10.61 9.38
N ASN A 69 -1.31 -10.26 8.10
CA ASN A 69 -1.82 -9.00 7.55
C ASN A 69 -3.00 -9.20 6.58
N ILE A 70 -3.56 -10.42 6.46
CA ILE A 70 -4.81 -10.64 5.73
C ILE A 70 -5.90 -9.75 6.35
N GLY A 71 -6.70 -9.09 5.52
CA GLY A 71 -7.69 -8.10 5.95
C GLY A 71 -7.14 -6.66 5.95
N SER A 72 -5.83 -6.47 5.86
CA SER A 72 -5.22 -5.14 5.83
C SER A 72 -5.16 -4.57 4.41
N ILE A 73 -5.14 -3.24 4.32
CA ILE A 73 -4.72 -2.56 3.10
C ILE A 73 -3.20 -2.56 3.03
N VAL A 74 -2.68 -3.00 1.91
CA VAL A 74 -1.24 -3.07 1.64
C VAL A 74 -0.91 -2.32 0.36
N ALA A 75 0.26 -1.71 0.34
CA ALA A 75 0.91 -1.26 -0.87
C ALA A 75 1.96 -2.30 -1.27
N VAL A 76 1.82 -2.87 -2.47
CA VAL A 76 2.70 -3.92 -2.97
C VAL A 76 3.46 -3.38 -4.16
N GLU A 77 4.78 -3.41 -4.08
CA GLU A 77 5.67 -3.08 -5.19
C GLU A 77 6.02 -4.37 -5.92
N THR A 78 5.69 -4.45 -7.20
CA THR A 78 6.09 -5.59 -8.06
C THR A 78 7.18 -5.22 -9.03
N ILE A 79 7.83 -6.25 -9.56
CA ILE A 79 8.83 -6.13 -10.62
C ILE A 79 8.23 -5.47 -11.88
N GLN A 80 6.99 -5.80 -12.23
CA GLN A 80 6.37 -5.42 -13.50
C GLN A 80 5.52 -4.15 -13.44
N PHE A 81 4.78 -3.92 -12.35
CA PHE A 81 3.71 -2.92 -12.31
C PHE A 81 3.97 -1.75 -11.34
N GLY A 82 5.14 -1.73 -10.69
CA GLY A 82 5.45 -0.73 -9.67
C GLY A 82 4.64 -0.94 -8.39
N LEU A 83 4.42 0.16 -7.64
CA LEU A 83 3.71 0.16 -6.35
C LEU A 83 2.20 0.35 -6.56
N TYR A 84 1.40 -0.49 -5.90
CA TYR A 84 -0.05 -0.35 -5.93
C TYR A 84 -0.71 -0.70 -4.59
N THR A 85 -1.75 0.06 -4.24
CA THR A 85 -2.50 -0.09 -2.97
C THR A 85 -3.75 -0.94 -3.17
N LYS A 86 -3.92 -2.01 -2.38
CA LYS A 86 -5.01 -3.01 -2.49
C LYS A 86 -5.34 -3.64 -1.13
N HIS A 87 -6.48 -4.32 -1.05
CA HIS A 87 -6.84 -5.15 0.09
C HIS A 87 -6.17 -6.53 0.00
N LEU A 88 -5.41 -6.95 1.02
CA LEU A 88 -4.86 -8.31 1.08
C LEU A 88 -5.92 -9.29 1.56
N THR A 89 -6.43 -10.13 0.67
CA THR A 89 -7.54 -11.04 0.97
C THR A 89 -7.13 -12.49 1.18
N SER A 90 -6.01 -12.92 0.57
CA SER A 90 -5.56 -14.30 0.75
C SER A 90 -4.04 -14.45 0.62
N VAL A 91 -3.51 -15.50 1.25
CA VAL A 91 -2.12 -15.92 1.14
C VAL A 91 -2.05 -17.44 1.00
N ASN A 92 -1.59 -17.92 -0.15
CA ASN A 92 -1.38 -19.34 -0.42
C ASN A 92 0.11 -19.68 -0.26
N ALA A 93 0.46 -20.36 0.84
CA ALA A 93 1.83 -20.75 1.13
C ALA A 93 2.38 -21.76 0.12
N SER A 94 1.59 -22.77 -0.23
CA SER A 94 2.03 -23.85 -1.12
C SER A 94 2.31 -23.37 -2.53
N LYS A 95 1.49 -22.42 -3.03
CA LYS A 95 1.67 -21.83 -4.36
C LYS A 95 2.55 -20.57 -4.33
N ARG A 96 2.99 -20.12 -3.15
CA ARG A 96 3.70 -18.84 -2.93
C ARG A 96 3.00 -17.68 -3.63
N THR A 97 1.69 -17.54 -3.43
CA THR A 97 0.90 -16.47 -4.03
C THR A 97 0.11 -15.68 -2.99
N ILE A 98 -0.20 -14.43 -3.32
CA ILE A 98 -1.16 -13.60 -2.57
C ILE A 98 -2.30 -13.17 -3.47
N SER A 99 -3.49 -13.00 -2.89
CA SER A 99 -4.64 -12.39 -3.56
C SER A 99 -4.87 -10.99 -3.02
N LEU A 100 -4.99 -10.04 -3.94
CA LEU A 100 -5.19 -8.63 -3.67
C LEU A 100 -6.46 -8.15 -4.35
N THR A 101 -7.37 -7.57 -3.60
CA THR A 101 -8.65 -7.10 -4.10
C THR A 101 -8.66 -5.58 -4.24
N MET A 102 -9.14 -5.11 -5.39
CA MET A 102 -9.51 -3.72 -5.63
C MET A 102 -11.01 -3.56 -5.69
N TYR A 103 -11.47 -2.35 -5.37
CA TYR A 103 -12.86 -1.93 -5.39
C TYR A 103 -13.01 -0.61 -6.16
N ARG A 104 -12.82 -0.63 -7.50
CA ARG A 104 -13.16 0.50 -8.40
C ARG A 104 -13.17 0.09 -9.88
N PRO A 105 -14.25 0.33 -10.65
CA PRO A 105 -15.63 0.55 -10.22
C PRO A 105 -16.28 -0.74 -9.68
N THR A 106 -15.71 -1.90 -10.02
CA THR A 106 -16.13 -3.22 -9.57
C THR A 106 -15.08 -3.83 -8.64
N GLU A 107 -15.48 -4.90 -7.97
CA GLU A 107 -14.56 -5.73 -7.19
C GLU A 107 -13.75 -6.62 -8.14
N VAL A 108 -12.43 -6.50 -8.11
CA VAL A 108 -11.52 -7.32 -8.91
C VAL A 108 -10.45 -7.88 -8.00
N THR A 109 -10.25 -9.19 -8.04
CA THR A 109 -9.18 -9.87 -7.31
C THR A 109 -8.06 -10.26 -8.26
N LEU A 110 -6.86 -9.78 -7.95
CA LEU A 110 -5.62 -10.09 -8.64
C LEU A 110 -4.82 -11.07 -7.80
N THR A 111 -4.12 -12.01 -8.46
CA THR A 111 -3.23 -12.94 -7.78
C THR A 111 -1.80 -12.71 -8.25
N PHE A 112 -0.88 -12.52 -7.31
CA PHE A 112 0.53 -12.31 -7.58
C PHE A 112 1.36 -13.43 -6.97
N ARG A 113 2.43 -13.85 -7.66
CA ARG A 113 3.46 -14.68 -7.04
C ARG A 113 4.30 -13.82 -6.12
N MET A 114 4.65 -14.36 -4.96
CA MET A 114 5.50 -13.67 -3.99
C MET A 114 6.88 -13.36 -4.57
N ASP A 115 7.36 -14.18 -5.51
CA ASP A 115 8.66 -13.97 -6.16
C ASP A 115 8.67 -12.75 -7.10
N ASP A 116 7.50 -12.26 -7.52
CA ASP A 116 7.35 -11.05 -8.33
C ASP A 116 7.24 -9.77 -7.48
N ILE A 117 7.24 -9.91 -6.14
CA ILE A 117 7.08 -8.82 -5.20
C ILE A 117 8.45 -8.33 -4.73
N ARG A 118 8.72 -7.04 -4.92
CA ARG A 118 9.93 -6.38 -4.44
C ARG A 118 9.81 -5.95 -2.98
N ARG A 119 8.70 -5.31 -2.64
CA ARG A 119 8.45 -4.76 -1.30
C ARG A 119 6.97 -4.78 -0.98
N VAL A 120 6.65 -4.94 0.30
CA VAL A 120 5.28 -4.83 0.81
C VAL A 120 5.27 -3.83 1.94
N TYR A 121 4.24 -3.01 1.96
CA TYR A 121 3.96 -2.08 3.03
C TYR A 121 2.54 -2.26 3.51
N ARG A 122 2.32 -2.16 4.81
CA ARG A 122 0.99 -2.00 5.39
C ARG A 122 0.63 -0.52 5.40
N VAL A 123 -0.59 -0.19 4.97
CA VAL A 123 -1.14 1.14 5.15
C VAL A 123 -1.55 1.29 6.61
N GLU A 124 -0.88 2.18 7.34
CA GLU A 124 -1.17 2.44 8.76
C GLU A 124 -2.16 3.60 8.91
N LYS A 125 -2.07 4.60 8.03
CA LYS A 125 -2.93 5.79 8.07
C LYS A 125 -3.05 6.47 6.71
N THR A 126 -4.20 7.09 6.46
CA THR A 126 -4.44 8.03 5.36
C THR A 126 -4.43 9.46 5.88
N PHE A 127 -3.88 10.39 5.10
CA PHE A 127 -3.91 11.82 5.37
C PHE A 127 -4.50 12.58 4.18
N SER A 128 -5.24 13.64 4.46
CA SER A 128 -5.56 14.63 3.43
C SER A 128 -4.31 15.42 3.02
N PRO A 129 -4.32 16.09 1.85
CA PRO A 129 -3.25 17.00 1.44
C PRO A 129 -2.97 18.16 2.41
N GLU A 130 -3.95 18.54 3.23
CA GLU A 130 -3.84 19.59 4.24
C GLU A 130 -3.21 19.03 5.52
N GLU A 131 -3.65 17.86 5.97
CA GLU A 131 -3.11 17.19 7.17
C GLU A 131 -1.62 16.88 7.02
N ILE A 132 -1.20 16.45 5.82
CA ILE A 132 0.19 16.06 5.62
C ILE A 132 1.17 17.22 5.79
N LYS A 133 0.77 18.45 5.42
CA LYS A 133 1.60 19.66 5.56
C LYS A 133 1.95 19.97 7.02
N VAL A 134 1.08 19.57 7.95
CA VAL A 134 1.30 19.72 9.41
C VAL A 134 2.21 18.61 9.94
N HIS A 135 2.31 17.48 9.23
CA HIS A 135 3.01 16.27 9.65
C HIS A 135 4.34 16.01 8.92
N THR A 136 4.61 16.71 7.83
CA THR A 136 5.88 16.66 7.10
C THR A 136 6.51 18.04 7.14
N THR A 137 7.59 18.20 7.91
CA THR A 137 8.47 19.35 7.76
C THR A 137 9.21 19.19 6.42
N PRO A 138 9.31 20.23 5.57
CA PRO A 138 10.19 20.18 4.41
C PRO A 138 11.60 19.82 4.87
N ILE A 139 12.23 18.85 4.21
CA ILE A 139 13.67 18.66 4.33
C ILE A 139 14.29 19.85 3.60
N VAL A 140 14.82 20.82 4.36
CA VAL A 140 15.62 21.93 3.82
C VAL A 140 17.01 21.41 3.50
#